data_AF-A0A4R3EAK5-F1
#
_entry.id   AF-A0A4R3EAK5-F1
#
_cell.length_a   1.000
_cell.length_b   1.000
_cell.length_c   1.000
_cell.angle_alpha   90.00
_cell.angle_beta   90.00
_cell.angle_gamma   90.00
#
_symmetry.space_group_name_H-M   'P 1'
#
loop_
_entity.id
_entity.type
_entity.pdbx_description
1 polymer ?
#
loop_
_entity_poly.entity_id
_entity_poly.type
_entity_poly.pdbx_seq_one_letter_code
_entity_poly.pdbx_strand_id
1 'polypeptide(L)'
;MVSTLASKISLLVAVAALGGCVSADMSLDGKAPQAVRAGRPTPMEQSFLTLDKNCRPKARPSAVVTRPPGHGSVRPVTRTSEAIYGPGPYRHCNGKLAPALAFEYRSKPDYRGPDSFDVRVRYSDGELRPASYAVEVW
;
A
#
# COMPACT_ATOMS: atom_id res chain seq x y z
N MET A 1 51.12 22.05 56.70
CA MET A 1 51.05 20.59 56.98
C MET A 1 49.96 20.05 56.05
N VAL A 2 50.25 19.69 54.79
CA VAL A 2 50.78 18.39 54.31
C VAL A 2 49.79 17.27 54.68
N SER A 3 48.84 16.94 53.78
CA SER A 3 48.83 15.73 52.90
C SER A 3 48.18 14.52 53.57
N THR A 4 47.45 13.55 52.97
CA THR A 4 46.97 13.15 51.63
C THR A 4 45.93 12.03 51.91
N LEU A 5 44.87 11.78 51.14
CA LEU A 5 44.69 10.66 50.19
C LEU A 5 43.20 10.71 49.75
N ALA A 6 42.86 11.00 48.49
CA ALA A 6 42.86 10.12 47.33
C ALA A 6 41.78 9.01 47.37
N SER A 7 40.74 9.15 46.56
CA SER A 7 40.16 8.01 45.84
C SER A 7 39.45 8.50 44.58
N LYS A 8 40.04 8.17 43.43
CA LYS A 8 39.55 8.48 42.08
C LYS A 8 38.55 7.39 41.68
N ILE A 9 37.31 7.74 41.43
CA ILE A 9 36.34 6.84 40.77
C ILE A 9 36.31 7.23 39.29
N SER A 10 37.05 6.47 38.49
CA SER A 10 36.98 6.43 37.04
C SER A 10 36.07 5.29 36.58
N LEU A 11 35.54 5.42 35.36
CA LEU A 11 34.87 4.39 34.53
C LEU A 11 33.41 4.06 34.95
N LEU A 12 32.40 3.98 34.07
CA LEU A 12 32.33 3.68 32.63
C LEU A 12 31.16 4.42 31.98
N VAL A 13 31.42 5.06 30.84
CA VAL A 13 30.40 5.49 29.88
C VAL A 13 29.89 4.24 29.16
N ALA A 14 28.64 3.85 29.40
CA ALA A 14 27.96 2.84 28.60
C ALA A 14 27.24 3.53 27.44
N VAL A 15 27.89 3.57 26.27
CA VAL A 15 27.25 3.86 24.99
C VAL A 15 26.41 2.64 24.64
N ALA A 16 25.13 2.66 25.01
CA ALA A 16 24.17 1.69 24.50
C ALA A 16 23.94 2.00 23.03
N ALA A 17 24.43 1.10 22.18
CA ALA A 17 24.29 1.14 20.74
C ALA A 17 22.82 1.33 20.34
N LEU A 18 22.61 2.24 19.40
CA LEU A 18 21.38 2.44 18.66
C LEU A 18 21.02 1.13 17.92
N GLY A 19 20.32 0.23 18.61
CA GLY A 19 19.56 -0.85 18.00
C GLY A 19 18.35 -0.24 17.32
N GLY A 20 18.57 0.44 16.20
CA GLY A 20 17.50 0.85 15.31
C GLY A 20 16.80 -0.40 14.81
N CYS A 21 15.65 -0.72 15.39
CA CYS A 21 14.63 -1.41 14.62
C CYS A 21 14.31 -0.45 13.47
N VAL A 22 14.86 -0.71 12.29
CA VAL A 22 14.25 -0.25 11.06
C VAL A 22 12.94 -1.04 10.97
N SER A 23 11.92 -0.53 11.67
CA SER A 23 10.55 -0.73 11.21
C SER A 23 10.52 -0.02 9.87
N ALA A 24 10.71 -0.78 8.80
CA ALA A 24 10.28 -0.33 7.49
C ALA A 24 8.75 -0.25 7.59
N ASP A 25 8.27 0.84 8.17
CA ASP A 25 6.88 1.26 8.12
C ASP A 25 6.64 1.68 6.67
N MET A 26 6.61 0.69 5.78
CA MET A 26 5.86 0.79 4.55
C MET A 26 4.44 1.08 5.00
N SER A 27 4.10 2.38 5.02
CA SER A 27 2.75 2.87 5.23
C SER A 27 1.86 2.27 4.14
N LEU A 28 1.42 1.05 4.37
CA LEU A 28 0.14 0.57 3.92
C LEU A 28 -0.89 1.47 4.59
N ASP A 29 -1.96 1.85 3.90
CA ASP A 29 -3.03 2.72 4.41
C ASP A 29 -3.83 2.06 5.57
N GLY A 30 -3.16 1.53 6.60
CA GLY A 30 -3.73 0.77 7.73
C GLY A 30 -4.37 -0.56 7.34
N LYS A 31 -4.32 -0.97 6.07
CA LYS A 31 -4.93 -2.21 5.58
C LYS A 31 -4.01 -3.40 5.84
N ALA A 32 -4.58 -4.48 6.38
CA ALA A 32 -3.91 -5.78 6.45
C ALA A 32 -3.54 -6.28 5.03
N PRO A 33 -2.45 -7.04 4.89
CA PRO A 33 -2.11 -7.68 3.62
C PRO A 33 -3.27 -8.56 3.12
N GLN A 34 -3.54 -8.51 1.81
CA GLN A 34 -4.55 -9.37 1.22
C GLN A 34 -3.99 -10.78 1.05
N ALA A 35 -4.65 -11.78 1.64
CA ALA A 35 -4.24 -13.18 1.48
C ALA A 35 -4.56 -13.70 0.07
N VAL A 36 -3.58 -14.33 -0.58
CA VAL A 36 -3.72 -14.87 -1.94
C VAL A 36 -3.09 -16.25 -2.05
N ARG A 37 -3.67 -17.10 -2.90
CA ARG A 37 -3.14 -18.43 -3.16
C ARG A 37 -2.05 -18.40 -4.20
N ALA A 38 -0.94 -19.08 -3.95
CA ALA A 38 0.22 -19.05 -4.83
C ALA A 38 -0.08 -19.47 -6.26
N GLY A 39 0.54 -18.76 -7.22
CA GLY A 39 0.44 -19.02 -8.65
C GLY A 39 -0.93 -18.74 -9.28
N ARG A 40 -1.96 -18.42 -8.49
CA ARG A 40 -3.32 -18.15 -8.97
C ARG A 40 -3.53 -16.64 -9.14
N PRO A 41 -4.00 -16.19 -10.32
CA PRO A 41 -4.43 -14.81 -10.47
C PRO A 41 -5.52 -14.48 -9.45
N THR A 42 -5.27 -13.45 -8.65
CA THR A 42 -6.17 -13.02 -7.58
C THR A 42 -6.45 -11.52 -7.74
N PRO A 43 -7.72 -11.11 -7.72
CA PRO A 43 -8.06 -9.70 -7.83
C PRO A 43 -7.76 -8.98 -6.53
N MET A 44 -7.21 -7.78 -6.64
CA MET A 44 -7.04 -6.90 -5.49
C MET A 44 -8.36 -6.24 -5.11
N GLU A 45 -8.61 -6.06 -3.81
CA GLU A 45 -9.88 -5.55 -3.29
C GLU A 45 -10.14 -4.08 -3.68
N GLN A 46 -9.08 -3.27 -3.74
CA GLN A 46 -9.21 -1.85 -4.06
C GLN A 46 -9.39 -1.64 -5.56
N SER A 47 -10.41 -0.85 -5.90
CA SER A 47 -10.71 -0.41 -7.26
C SER A 47 -10.85 1.11 -7.32
N PHE A 48 -10.70 1.68 -8.52
CA PHE A 48 -10.72 3.11 -8.77
C PHE A 48 -11.67 3.42 -9.91
N LEU A 49 -12.63 4.30 -9.65
CA LEU A 49 -13.61 4.74 -10.62
C LEU A 49 -13.80 6.25 -10.52
N THR A 50 -14.50 6.82 -11.50
CA THR A 50 -14.84 8.25 -11.50
C THR A 50 -16.24 8.42 -12.01
N LEU A 51 -17.07 9.10 -11.22
CA LEU A 51 -18.40 9.55 -11.60
C LEU A 51 -18.41 11.08 -11.73
N ASP A 52 -19.28 11.60 -12.58
CA ASP A 52 -19.59 13.03 -12.61
C ASP A 52 -20.57 13.42 -11.48
N LYS A 53 -20.90 14.71 -11.39
CA LYS A 53 -21.84 15.23 -10.37
C LYS A 53 -23.26 14.65 -10.47
N ASN A 54 -23.62 14.09 -11.63
CA ASN A 54 -24.89 13.41 -11.89
C ASN A 54 -24.76 11.89 -11.71
N CYS A 55 -23.67 11.43 -11.10
CA CYS A 55 -23.33 10.03 -10.87
C CYS A 55 -23.21 9.18 -12.14
N ARG A 56 -22.87 9.80 -13.28
CA ARG A 56 -22.62 9.09 -14.54
C ARG A 56 -21.14 8.69 -14.63
N PRO A 57 -20.84 7.48 -15.12
CA PRO A 57 -19.45 7.06 -15.34
C PRO A 57 -18.69 8.04 -16.23
N LYS A 58 -17.52 8.47 -15.78
CA LYS A 58 -16.52 9.14 -16.61
C LYS A 58 -15.52 8.12 -17.17
N ALA A 59 -14.53 8.61 -17.91
CA ALA A 59 -13.41 7.80 -18.33
C ALA A 59 -12.79 7.06 -17.13
N ARG A 60 -12.66 5.74 -17.27
CA ARG A 60 -12.06 4.86 -16.27
C ARG A 60 -10.63 5.34 -15.98
N PRO A 61 -10.21 5.43 -14.70
CA PRO A 61 -8.83 5.72 -14.36
C PRO A 61 -7.83 4.77 -15.04
N SER A 62 -6.61 5.26 -15.23
CA SER A 62 -5.47 4.48 -15.71
C SER A 62 -4.40 4.38 -14.63
N ALA A 63 -3.43 3.49 -14.77
CA ALA A 63 -2.34 3.43 -13.82
C ALA A 63 -1.04 2.92 -14.43
N VAL A 64 0.05 3.27 -13.76
CA VAL A 64 1.38 2.72 -13.98
C VAL A 64 1.85 2.04 -12.70
N VAL A 65 2.53 0.91 -12.85
CA VAL A 65 3.21 0.24 -11.73
C VAL A 65 4.51 0.99 -11.49
N THR A 66 4.66 1.58 -10.31
CA THR A 66 5.86 2.36 -9.94
C THR A 66 6.88 1.53 -9.19
N ARG A 67 6.44 0.48 -8.48
CA ARG A 67 7.30 -0.54 -7.89
C ARG A 67 6.68 -1.91 -8.16
N PRO A 68 7.30 -2.75 -9.00
CA PRO A 68 6.76 -4.09 -9.28
C PRO A 68 6.89 -5.01 -8.05
N PRO A 69 6.06 -6.06 -7.97
CA PRO A 69 6.22 -7.09 -6.95
C PRO A 69 7.54 -7.86 -7.12
N GLY A 70 8.14 -8.28 -6.01
CA GLY A 70 9.40 -9.06 -6.04
C GLY A 70 9.18 -10.53 -6.38
N HIS A 71 7.99 -11.06 -6.07
CA HIS A 71 7.69 -12.48 -6.15
C HIS A 71 6.45 -12.78 -6.98
N GLY A 72 6.10 -11.90 -7.91
CA GLY A 72 4.94 -12.09 -8.76
C GLY A 72 4.88 -11.16 -9.96
N SER A 73 3.66 -10.96 -10.43
CA SER A 73 3.30 -10.02 -11.49
C SER A 73 1.97 -9.36 -11.14
N VAL A 74 1.79 -8.15 -11.61
CA VAL A 74 0.53 -7.41 -11.48
C VAL A 74 0.13 -6.86 -12.84
N ARG A 75 -1.17 -6.90 -13.13
CA ARG A 75 -1.73 -6.27 -14.34
C ARG A 75 -2.97 -5.44 -14.01
N PRO A 76 -3.17 -4.28 -14.66
CA PRO A 76 -4.41 -3.56 -14.57
C PRO A 76 -5.51 -4.35 -15.28
N VAL A 77 -6.70 -4.39 -14.67
CA VAL A 77 -7.89 -4.99 -15.24
C VAL A 77 -9.06 -4.01 -15.15
N THR A 78 -10.07 -4.21 -16.00
CA THR A 78 -11.33 -3.48 -15.88
C THR A 78 -12.35 -4.37 -15.16
N ARG A 79 -13.05 -3.80 -14.19
CA ARG A 79 -14.14 -4.45 -13.47
C ARG A 79 -15.32 -3.51 -13.32
N THR A 80 -16.48 -4.06 -13.04
CA THR A 80 -17.62 -3.28 -12.55
C THR A 80 -17.50 -3.19 -11.03
N SER A 81 -17.51 -1.98 -10.49
CA SER A 81 -17.41 -1.77 -9.04
C SER A 81 -18.40 -0.69 -8.59
N GLU A 82 -18.82 -0.78 -7.33
CA GLU A 82 -19.65 0.23 -6.68
C GLU A 82 -18.82 1.43 -6.24
N ALA A 83 -19.38 2.64 -6.42
CA ALA A 83 -18.77 3.87 -5.95
C ALA A 83 -18.84 4.00 -4.42
N ILE A 84 -17.71 4.38 -3.80
CA ILE A 84 -17.57 4.65 -2.37
C ILE A 84 -16.82 5.98 -2.20
N TYR A 85 -17.56 7.08 -2.08
CA TYR A 85 -17.02 8.44 -1.92
C TYR A 85 -16.98 8.93 -0.47
N GLY A 86 -17.66 8.25 0.46
CA GLY A 86 -17.81 8.74 1.84
C GLY A 86 -18.65 10.02 1.92
N PRO A 87 -18.52 10.79 3.02
CA PRO A 87 -19.13 12.12 3.14
C PRO A 87 -18.56 13.10 2.12
N GLY A 88 -19.40 14.02 1.61
CA GLY A 88 -18.97 15.05 0.67
C GLY A 88 -19.94 15.23 -0.50
N PRO A 89 -19.56 16.04 -1.51
CA PRO A 89 -20.44 16.42 -2.62
C PRO A 89 -20.81 15.25 -3.54
N TYR A 90 -20.11 14.12 -3.47
CA TYR A 90 -20.39 12.90 -4.25
C TYR A 90 -21.03 11.78 -3.42
N ARG A 91 -21.42 12.03 -2.16
CA ARG A 91 -22.05 11.01 -1.29
C ARG A 91 -23.31 10.39 -1.93
N HIS A 92 -24.09 11.19 -2.66
CA HIS A 92 -25.30 10.73 -3.36
C HIS A 92 -25.02 9.72 -4.47
N CYS A 93 -23.76 9.57 -4.89
CA CYS A 93 -23.34 8.61 -5.90
C CYS A 93 -22.91 7.26 -5.32
N ASN A 94 -22.88 7.08 -4.00
CA ASN A 94 -22.50 5.81 -3.37
C ASN A 94 -23.41 4.65 -3.86
N GLY A 95 -22.82 3.48 -4.10
CA GLY A 95 -23.54 2.29 -4.59
C GLY A 95 -23.81 2.28 -6.11
N LYS A 96 -23.47 3.33 -6.84
CA LYS A 96 -23.57 3.33 -8.31
C LYS A 96 -22.47 2.46 -8.92
N LEU A 97 -22.86 1.62 -9.88
CA LEU A 97 -21.96 0.74 -10.61
C LEU A 97 -21.32 1.48 -11.78
N ALA A 98 -20.01 1.32 -11.94
CA ALA A 98 -19.27 1.86 -13.09
C ALA A 98 -18.06 1.00 -13.45
N PRO A 99 -17.53 1.13 -14.69
CA PRO A 99 -16.22 0.61 -15.04
C PRO A 99 -15.13 1.21 -14.15
N ALA A 100 -14.43 0.34 -13.43
CA ALA A 100 -13.36 0.66 -12.51
C ALA A 100 -12.05 0.05 -12.99
N LEU A 101 -10.95 0.75 -12.71
CA LEU A 101 -9.62 0.18 -12.68
C LEU A 101 -9.47 -0.68 -11.43
N ALA A 102 -9.06 -1.92 -11.60
CA ALA A 102 -8.59 -2.78 -10.52
C ALA A 102 -7.27 -3.42 -10.94
N PHE A 103 -6.67 -4.18 -10.04
CA PHE A 103 -5.45 -4.93 -10.30
C PHE A 103 -5.67 -6.41 -10.06
N GLU A 104 -4.99 -7.23 -10.85
CA GLU A 104 -4.89 -8.67 -10.62
C GLU A 104 -3.44 -9.02 -10.35
N TYR A 105 -3.20 -9.65 -9.21
CA TYR A 105 -1.89 -10.12 -8.77
C TYR A 105 -1.76 -11.62 -9.00
N ARG A 106 -0.56 -12.07 -9.38
CA ARG A 106 -0.21 -13.49 -9.44
C ARG A 106 1.23 -13.67 -8.96
N SER A 107 1.41 -14.41 -7.88
CA SER A 107 2.74 -14.79 -7.40
C SER A 107 3.41 -15.83 -8.32
N LYS A 108 4.71 -16.04 -8.13
CA LYS A 108 5.40 -17.24 -8.58
C LYS A 108 4.75 -18.47 -7.90
N PRO A 109 4.55 -19.61 -8.60
CA PRO A 109 3.79 -20.75 -8.07
C PRO A 109 4.34 -21.37 -6.76
N ASP A 110 5.66 -21.35 -6.60
CA ASP A 110 6.42 -21.91 -5.49
C ASP A 110 6.66 -20.91 -4.35
N TYR A 111 6.39 -19.63 -4.57
CA TYR A 111 6.60 -18.60 -3.57
C TYR A 111 5.53 -18.62 -2.47
N ARG A 112 5.95 -18.35 -1.24
CA ARG A 112 5.13 -18.16 -0.04
C ARG A 112 5.70 -17.00 0.78
N GLY A 113 4.81 -16.27 1.45
CA GLY A 113 5.19 -15.13 2.28
C GLY A 113 4.79 -13.77 1.70
N PRO A 114 5.35 -12.68 2.25
CA PRO A 114 4.91 -11.32 1.97
C PRO A 114 5.44 -10.77 0.65
N ASP A 115 4.56 -10.20 -0.16
CA ASP A 115 4.91 -9.45 -1.37
C ASP A 115 4.20 -8.09 -1.37
N SER A 116 4.66 -7.17 -2.20
CA SER A 116 4.04 -5.85 -2.30
C SER A 116 4.34 -5.17 -3.62
N PHE A 117 3.46 -4.27 -4.04
CA PHE A 117 3.68 -3.44 -5.22
C PHE A 117 3.03 -2.07 -5.04
N ASP A 118 3.59 -1.08 -5.74
CA ASP A 118 3.06 0.30 -5.73
C ASP A 118 2.63 0.70 -7.13
N VAL A 119 1.56 1.49 -7.18
CA VAL A 119 1.03 2.06 -8.42
C VAL A 119 0.77 3.55 -8.27
N ARG A 120 0.72 4.24 -9.40
CA ARG A 120 0.20 5.60 -9.50
C ARG A 120 -1.01 5.62 -10.43
N VAL A 121 -2.16 5.96 -9.86
CA VAL A 121 -3.45 6.02 -10.54
C VAL A 121 -3.68 7.42 -11.10
N ARG A 122 -4.00 7.53 -12.38
CA ARG A 122 -4.36 8.77 -13.07
C ARG A 122 -5.86 8.83 -13.32
N TYR A 123 -6.49 9.85 -12.76
CA TYR A 123 -7.91 10.14 -12.91
C TYR A 123 -8.18 11.03 -14.13
N SER A 124 -9.45 11.11 -14.54
CA SER A 124 -9.86 11.87 -15.75
C SER A 124 -9.67 13.38 -15.64
N ASP A 125 -9.53 13.90 -14.42
CA ASP A 125 -9.22 15.30 -14.11
C ASP A 125 -7.70 15.59 -14.09
N GLY A 126 -6.87 14.58 -14.35
CA GLY A 126 -5.42 14.68 -14.31
C GLY A 126 -4.81 14.42 -12.94
N GLU A 127 -5.63 14.22 -11.90
CA GLU A 127 -5.13 13.91 -10.57
C GLU A 127 -4.36 12.58 -10.57
N LEU A 128 -3.22 12.58 -9.89
CA LEU A 128 -2.39 11.39 -9.67
C LEU A 128 -2.43 10.99 -8.20
N ARG A 129 -2.89 9.77 -7.91
CA ARG A 129 -2.91 9.24 -6.54
C ARG A 129 -2.01 8.00 -6.43
N PRO A 130 -1.10 7.94 -5.46
CA PRO A 130 -0.40 6.70 -5.16
C PRO A 130 -1.37 5.67 -4.56
N ALA A 131 -1.08 4.39 -4.74
CA ALA A 131 -1.69 3.32 -3.99
C ALA A 131 -0.67 2.19 -3.76
N SER A 132 -0.67 1.64 -2.55
CA SER A 132 0.25 0.60 -2.12
C SER A 132 -0.53 -0.66 -1.78
N TYR A 133 -0.03 -1.81 -2.24
CA TYR A 133 -0.65 -3.10 -2.00
C TYR A 133 0.31 -4.00 -1.25
N ALA A 134 -0.15 -4.58 -0.14
CA ALA A 134 0.52 -5.69 0.52
C ALA A 134 -0.26 -6.97 0.30
N VAL A 135 0.47 -8.06 0.11
CA VAL A 135 -0.07 -9.36 -0.25
C VAL A 135 0.62 -10.41 0.63
N GLU A 136 -0.16 -11.36 1.15
CA GLU A 136 0.37 -12.52 1.87
C GLU A 136 0.08 -13.79 1.06
N VAL A 137 1.12 -14.48 0.60
CA VAL A 137 1.00 -15.61 -0.32
C VAL A 137 1.05 -16.95 0.43
N TRP A 138 0.01 -17.78 0.26
CA TRP A 138 -0.14 -19.11 0.86
C TRP A 138 -0.38 -20.25 -0.15
#